data_AF-A0A101UM15-F1
#
_entry.id   AF-A0A101UM15-F1
#
_cell.length_a   1.000
_cell.length_b   1.000
_cell.length_c   1.000
_cell.angle_alpha   90.00
_cell.angle_beta   90.00
_cell.angle_gamma   90.00
#
_symmetry.space_group_name_H-M   'P 1'
#
loop_
_entity.id
_entity.type
_entity.pdbx_description
1 polymer ?
#
loop_
_entity_poly.entity_id
_entity_poly.type
_entity_poly.pdbx_seq_one_letter_code
_entity_poly.pdbx_strand_id
1 'polypeptide(L)'
;MTDAVSPTSDDIWPTIESLWTWLDTHRPHDGSTGLLLRMLKLSEEVGEVAEAVIGAMGQNPRKGNSHSWEDVQGELCDVVITALVALRTLTPEPERVFGEHLGRVAERSLGHLAPTETP
;
A
#
# COMPACT_ATOMS: atom_id res chain seq x y z
N MET A 1 -26.96 -12.70 1.66
CA MET A 1 -26.42 -11.84 0.60
C MET A 1 -26.09 -10.52 1.26
N THR A 2 -24.90 -10.42 1.85
CA THR A 2 -24.43 -9.20 2.50
C THR A 2 -23.85 -8.32 1.40
N ASP A 3 -24.49 -7.18 1.14
CA ASP A 3 -23.92 -6.14 0.27
C ASP A 3 -22.59 -5.71 0.88
N ALA A 4 -21.49 -6.04 0.20
CA ALA A 4 -20.19 -5.49 0.48
C ALA A 4 -20.22 -4.03 0.02
N VAL A 5 -20.46 -3.12 0.95
CA VAL A 5 -20.25 -1.69 0.74
C VAL A 5 -18.80 -1.52 0.33
N SER A 6 -18.57 -1.09 -0.91
CA SER A 6 -17.24 -0.72 -1.37
C SER A 6 -16.78 0.47 -0.52
N PRO A 7 -15.61 0.41 0.14
CA PRO A 7 -15.15 1.50 0.97
C PRO A 7 -14.99 2.76 0.10
N THR A 8 -15.67 3.84 0.48
CA THR A 8 -15.42 5.17 -0.11
C THR A 8 -14.07 5.69 0.39
N SER A 9 -13.46 6.66 -0.28
CA SER A 9 -12.16 7.24 0.14
C SER A 9 -12.15 7.73 1.59
N ASP A 10 -13.32 8.08 2.12
CA ASP A 10 -13.53 8.53 3.49
C ASP A 10 -13.39 7.39 4.53
N ASP A 11 -13.26 6.14 4.09
CA ASP A 11 -13.22 4.94 4.94
C ASP A 11 -11.85 4.23 4.96
N ILE A 12 -10.79 4.83 4.36
CA ILE A 12 -9.46 4.21 4.32
C ILE A 12 -8.93 3.98 5.74
N TRP A 13 -8.86 5.02 6.56
CA TRP A 13 -8.23 4.92 7.88
C TRP A 13 -9.00 4.05 8.88
N PRO A 14 -10.34 4.14 8.98
CA PRO A 14 -11.12 3.20 9.79
C PRO A 14 -10.98 1.74 9.31
N THR A 15 -10.90 1.51 8.00
CA THR A 15 -10.67 0.18 7.44
C THR A 15 -9.27 -0.34 7.78
N ILE A 16 -8.22 0.49 7.62
CA ILE A 16 -6.84 0.13 7.99
C ILE A 16 -6.73 -0.16 9.49
N GLU A 17 -7.40 0.61 10.36
CA GLU A 17 -7.46 0.33 11.80
C GLU A 17 -8.11 -1.03 12.09
N SER A 18 -9.20 -1.34 11.40
CA SER A 18 -9.90 -2.62 11.53
C SER A 18 -9.05 -3.79 11.06
N LEU A 19 -8.38 -3.66 9.91
CA LEU A 19 -7.43 -4.66 9.40
C LEU A 19 -6.27 -4.86 10.35
N TRP A 20 -5.66 -3.77 10.83
CA TRP A 20 -4.59 -3.84 11.82
C TRP A 20 -5.05 -4.52 13.10
N THR A 21 -6.24 -4.19 13.62
CA THR A 21 -6.80 -4.80 14.84
C THR A 21 -7.03 -6.30 14.66
N TRP A 22 -7.63 -6.71 13.53
CA TRP A 22 -7.83 -8.13 13.21
C TRP A 22 -6.49 -8.88 13.15
N LEU A 23 -5.50 -8.26 12.52
CA LEU A 23 -4.15 -8.79 12.40
C LEU A 23 -3.38 -8.86 13.73
N ASP A 24 -3.58 -7.88 14.62
CA ASP A 24 -2.95 -7.81 15.94
C ASP A 24 -3.55 -8.85 16.89
N THR A 25 -4.86 -9.06 16.81
CA THR A 25 -5.59 -10.06 17.62
C THR A 25 -5.25 -11.51 17.25
N HIS A 26 -4.80 -11.76 16.01
CA HIS A 26 -4.47 -13.10 15.52
C HIS A 26 -2.95 -13.36 15.38
N ARG A 27 -2.10 -12.48 15.95
CA ARG A 27 -0.64 -12.63 15.77
C ARG A 27 -0.03 -13.67 16.72
N PRO A 28 0.86 -14.54 16.23
CA PRO A 28 1.65 -15.43 17.08
C PRO A 28 2.83 -14.72 17.77
N HIS A 29 3.21 -13.53 17.29
CA HIS A 29 4.38 -12.78 17.76
C HIS A 29 4.05 -11.30 17.93
N ASP A 30 4.47 -10.69 19.05
CA ASP A 30 4.26 -9.29 19.39
C ASP A 30 5.54 -8.43 19.19
N GLY A 31 5.44 -7.15 19.50
CA GLY A 31 6.57 -6.22 19.53
C GLY A 31 7.37 -6.14 18.22
N SER A 32 8.70 -6.17 18.33
CA SER A 32 9.63 -6.01 17.20
C SER A 32 9.53 -7.13 16.16
N THR A 33 9.22 -8.35 16.58
CA THR A 33 9.02 -9.49 15.66
C THR A 33 7.77 -9.29 14.83
N GLY A 34 6.66 -8.83 15.44
CA GLY A 34 5.44 -8.50 14.71
C GLY A 34 5.67 -7.43 13.64
N LEU A 35 6.43 -6.38 13.98
CA LEU A 35 6.82 -5.35 13.02
C LEU A 35 7.71 -5.89 11.88
N LEU A 36 8.71 -6.72 12.20
CA LEU A 36 9.55 -7.34 11.18
C LEU A 36 8.72 -8.15 10.18
N LEU A 37 7.77 -8.93 10.66
CA LEU A 37 6.88 -9.71 9.79
C LEU A 37 6.02 -8.82 8.88
N ARG A 38 5.58 -7.65 9.35
CA ARG A 38 4.89 -6.66 8.50
C ARG A 38 5.79 -6.13 7.38
N MET A 39 7.06 -5.85 7.69
CA MET A 39 8.03 -5.40 6.68
C MET A 39 8.34 -6.51 5.65
N LEU A 40 8.39 -7.77 6.09
CA LEU A 40 8.58 -8.91 5.20
C LEU A 40 7.38 -9.11 4.27
N LYS A 41 6.15 -9.02 4.79
CA LYS A 41 4.94 -9.09 3.96
C LYS A 41 4.90 -7.97 2.92
N LEU A 42 5.32 -6.75 3.25
CA LEU A 42 5.46 -5.67 2.26
C LEU A 42 6.42 -6.05 1.11
N SER A 43 7.52 -6.74 1.40
CA SER A 43 8.46 -7.19 0.36
C SER A 43 7.88 -8.30 -0.52
N GLU A 44 7.02 -9.15 0.06
CA GLU A 44 6.26 -10.18 -0.65
C GLU A 44 5.31 -9.53 -1.67
N GLU A 45 4.49 -8.55 -1.27
CA GLU A 45 3.55 -7.86 -2.17
C GLU A 45 4.26 -7.16 -3.34
N VAL A 46 5.44 -6.56 -3.09
CA VAL A 46 6.25 -5.97 -4.16
C VAL A 46 6.74 -7.03 -5.14
N GLY A 47 7.01 -8.24 -4.67
CA GLY A 47 7.33 -9.39 -5.52
C GLY A 47 6.15 -9.82 -6.39
N GLU A 48 4.94 -9.80 -5.84
CA GLU A 48 3.69 -10.13 -6.57
C GLU A 48 3.41 -9.10 -7.67
N VAL A 49 3.60 -7.79 -7.40
CA VAL A 49 3.57 -6.75 -8.45
C VAL A 49 4.55 -7.08 -9.59
N ALA A 50 5.77 -7.50 -9.26
CA ALA A 50 6.76 -7.85 -10.27
C ALA A 50 6.34 -9.08 -11.10
N GLU A 51 5.78 -10.10 -10.45
CA GLU A 51 5.22 -11.27 -11.14
C GLU A 51 4.05 -10.90 -12.07
N ALA A 52 3.13 -10.06 -11.60
CA ALA A 52 2.00 -9.58 -12.37
C ALA A 52 2.46 -8.78 -13.60
N VAL A 53 3.43 -7.87 -13.45
CA VAL A 53 4.00 -7.10 -14.58
C VAL A 53 4.68 -8.01 -15.60
N ILE A 54 5.50 -8.97 -15.15
CA ILE A 54 6.14 -9.94 -16.06
C ILE A 54 5.08 -10.75 -16.82
N GLY A 55 4.01 -11.15 -16.13
CA GLY A 55 2.86 -11.83 -16.71
C GLY A 55 2.10 -10.99 -17.72
N ALA A 56 1.82 -9.72 -17.42
CA ALA A 56 1.09 -8.80 -18.28
C ALA A 56 1.87 -8.42 -19.55
N MET A 57 3.20 -8.36 -19.47
CA MET A 57 4.06 -8.15 -20.64
C MET A 57 4.30 -9.41 -21.48
N GLY A 58 3.78 -10.57 -21.04
CA GLY A 58 4.00 -11.85 -21.71
C GLY A 58 5.46 -12.33 -21.69
N GLN A 59 6.28 -11.78 -20.79
CA GLN A 59 7.73 -12.06 -20.76
C GLN A 59 8.06 -13.39 -20.11
N ASN A 60 7.07 -14.13 -19.59
CA ASN A 60 7.27 -15.48 -19.08
C ASN A 60 7.17 -16.51 -20.22
N PRO A 61 8.29 -17.07 -20.73
CA PRO A 61 8.25 -17.97 -21.89
C PRO A 61 7.52 -19.29 -21.60
N ARG A 62 7.33 -19.64 -20.31
CA ARG A 62 6.63 -20.87 -19.88
C ARG A 62 5.13 -20.69 -19.74
N LYS A 63 4.64 -19.46 -19.54
CA LYS A 63 3.23 -19.16 -19.25
C LYS A 63 2.58 -18.16 -20.23
N GLY A 64 3.33 -17.47 -21.07
CA GLY A 64 2.81 -16.41 -21.95
C GLY A 64 2.20 -15.25 -21.15
N ASN A 65 1.09 -14.68 -21.64
CA ASN A 65 0.33 -13.65 -20.91
C ASN A 65 -0.43 -14.30 -19.74
N SER A 66 0.22 -14.43 -18.59
CA SER A 66 -0.38 -15.05 -17.40
C SER A 66 -1.20 -14.09 -16.55
N HIS A 67 -1.00 -12.79 -16.72
CA HIS A 67 -1.67 -11.72 -16.00
C HIS A 67 -2.13 -10.63 -16.96
N SER A 68 -3.03 -9.79 -16.48
CA SER A 68 -3.52 -8.58 -17.09
C SER A 68 -2.93 -7.35 -16.38
N TRP A 69 -3.10 -6.16 -16.98
CA TRP A 69 -2.79 -4.91 -16.30
C TRP A 69 -3.79 -4.57 -15.19
N GLU A 70 -4.94 -5.23 -15.12
CA GLU A 70 -5.88 -5.15 -13.99
C GLU A 70 -5.32 -5.90 -12.79
N ASP A 71 -4.70 -7.06 -13.00
CA ASP A 71 -4.01 -7.79 -11.92
C ASP A 71 -2.89 -6.94 -11.32
N VAL A 72 -2.09 -6.26 -12.16
CA VAL A 72 -1.05 -5.32 -11.67
C VAL A 72 -1.64 -4.21 -10.79
N GLN A 73 -2.83 -3.70 -11.10
CA GLN A 73 -3.50 -2.69 -10.27
C GLN A 73 -3.93 -3.28 -8.92
N GLY A 74 -4.38 -4.53 -8.90
CA GLY A 74 -4.68 -5.28 -7.68
C GLY A 74 -3.45 -5.39 -6.79
N GLU A 75 -2.34 -5.88 -7.33
CA GLU A 75 -1.10 -6.06 -6.56
C GLU A 75 -0.54 -4.73 -6.03
N LEU A 76 -0.69 -3.64 -6.79
CA LEU A 76 -0.32 -2.30 -6.29
C LEU A 76 -1.21 -1.85 -5.13
N CYS A 77 -2.50 -2.18 -5.15
CA CYS A 77 -3.39 -1.93 -4.02
C CYS A 77 -2.95 -2.72 -2.79
N ASP A 78 -2.55 -3.98 -2.95
CA ASP A 78 -2.09 -4.84 -1.86
C ASP A 78 -0.78 -4.32 -1.22
N VAL A 79 0.15 -3.80 -2.03
CA VAL A 79 1.32 -3.06 -1.53
C VAL A 79 0.91 -1.85 -0.69
N VAL A 80 -0.02 -1.02 -1.19
CA VAL A 80 -0.48 0.18 -0.49
C VAL A 80 -1.14 -0.18 0.84
N ILE A 81 -2.07 -1.13 0.83
CA ILE A 81 -2.78 -1.59 2.04
C ILE A 81 -1.78 -2.15 3.06
N THR A 82 -0.86 -3.01 2.62
CA THR A 82 0.17 -3.60 3.49
C THR A 82 1.09 -2.54 4.09
N ALA A 83 1.49 -1.53 3.30
CA ALA A 83 2.30 -0.42 3.78
C ALA A 83 1.55 0.43 4.83
N LEU A 84 0.26 0.71 4.63
CA LEU A 84 -0.55 1.48 5.58
C LEU A 84 -0.78 0.73 6.89
N VAL A 85 -1.03 -0.58 6.84
CA VAL A 85 -1.11 -1.43 8.05
C VAL A 85 0.22 -1.48 8.79
N ALA A 86 1.33 -1.55 8.05
CA ALA A 86 2.65 -1.52 8.66
C ALA A 86 2.97 -0.17 9.29
N LEU A 87 2.54 0.94 8.67
CA LEU A 87 2.65 2.28 9.26
C LEU A 87 1.83 2.38 10.56
N ARG A 88 0.59 1.86 10.58
CA ARG A 88 -0.22 1.78 11.81
C ARG A 88 0.43 0.94 12.91
N THR A 89 1.24 -0.05 12.54
CA THR A 89 2.02 -0.84 13.51
C THR A 89 3.15 -0.02 14.15
N LEU A 90 3.72 0.94 13.42
CA LEU A 90 4.80 1.83 13.90
C LEU A 90 4.29 3.03 14.70
N THR A 91 3.10 3.52 14.38
CA THR A 91 2.53 4.72 14.98
C THR A 91 1.03 4.58 15.23
N PRO A 92 0.49 5.09 16.35
CA PRO A 92 -0.95 5.17 16.56
C PRO A 92 -1.65 6.21 15.67
N GLU A 93 -0.90 7.06 14.96
CA GLU A 93 -1.44 8.15 14.13
C GLU A 93 -1.01 8.02 12.64
N PRO A 94 -1.31 6.91 11.95
CA PRO A 94 -0.82 6.69 10.59
C PRO A 94 -1.36 7.73 9.59
N GLU A 95 -2.60 8.17 9.76
CA GLU A 95 -3.23 9.20 8.91
C GLU A 95 -2.44 10.50 8.93
N ARG A 96 -2.16 11.01 10.13
CA ARG A 96 -1.41 12.24 10.32
C ARG A 96 0.00 12.12 9.74
N VAL A 97 0.71 11.03 10.06
CA VAL A 97 2.08 10.81 9.58
C VAL A 97 2.14 10.71 8.05
N PHE A 98 1.20 9.96 7.45
CA PHE A 98 1.11 9.84 6.00
C PHE A 98 0.78 11.19 5.35
N GLY A 99 -0.24 11.90 5.83
CA GLY A 99 -0.66 13.20 5.31
C GLY A 99 0.45 14.24 5.36
N GLU A 100 1.15 14.36 6.49
CA GLU A 100 2.30 15.28 6.64
C GLU A 100 3.46 14.90 5.72
N HIS A 101 3.74 13.60 5.54
CA HIS A 101 4.79 13.17 4.63
C HIS A 101 4.41 13.44 3.16
N LEU A 102 3.18 13.11 2.77
CA LEU A 102 2.66 13.36 1.43
C LEU A 102 2.66 14.85 1.10
N GLY A 103 2.22 15.70 2.02
CA GLY A 103 2.24 17.16 1.86
C GLY A 103 3.65 17.69 1.58
N ARG A 104 4.64 17.27 2.37
CA ARG A 104 6.06 17.64 2.14
C ARG A 104 6.60 17.16 0.79
N VAL A 105 6.24 15.95 0.37
CA VAL A 105 6.64 15.42 -0.95
C VAL A 105 5.97 16.21 -2.07
N ALA A 106 4.69 16.55 -1.94
CA ALA A 106 3.95 17.34 -2.90
C ALA A 106 4.51 18.75 -3.02
N GLU A 107 4.74 19.45 -1.91
CA GLU A 107 5.37 20.78 -1.89
C GLU A 107 6.73 20.76 -2.60
N ARG A 108 7.59 19.78 -2.29
CA ARG A 108 8.91 19.66 -2.91
C ARG A 108 8.85 19.39 -4.42
N SER A 109 7.91 18.55 -4.85
CA SER A 109 7.86 18.06 -6.24
C SER A 109 7.04 18.96 -7.16
N LEU A 110 5.94 19.53 -6.65
CA LEU A 110 5.01 20.37 -7.40
C LEU A 110 5.29 21.87 -7.19
N GLY A 111 5.82 22.27 -6.02
CA GLY A 111 6.22 23.66 -5.76
C GLY A 111 7.40 24.13 -6.62
N HIS A 112 8.21 23.21 -7.16
CA HIS A 112 9.27 23.52 -8.12
C HIS A 112 8.75 23.78 -9.55
N LEU A 113 7.47 23.49 -9.84
CA LEU A 113 6.86 23.69 -11.16
C LEU A 113 6.20 25.08 -11.31
N ALA A 114 6.15 25.91 -10.26
CA ALA A 114 5.66 27.28 -10.37
C ALA A 114 6.68 28.16 -11.11
N PRO A 115 6.31 28.87 -12.21
CA PRO A 115 7.22 29.76 -12.90
C PRO A 115 7.71 30.85 -11.94
N THR A 116 9.02 31.07 -11.92
CA THR A 116 9.61 32.24 -11.29
C THR A 116 9.19 33.46 -12.13
N GLU A 117 8.04 34.07 -11.83
CA GLU A 117 7.73 35.40 -12.34
C GLU A 117 8.82 36.35 -11.82
N THR A 118 9.73 36.72 -12.71
CA THR A 118 10.76 37.73 -12.46
C THR A 118 10.21 39.06 -13.00
N PRO A 119 10.26 40.15 -12.21
CA PRO A 119 9.74 41.46 -12.62
C PRO A 119 10.55 42.11 -13.75
#